data_AF-A0A973E4W8-F1
#
_entry.id   AF-A0A973E4W8-F1
#
_cell.length_a   1.000
_cell.length_b   1.000
_cell.length_c   1.000
_cell.angle_alpha   90.00
_cell.angle_beta   90.00
_cell.angle_gamma   90.00
#
_symmetry.space_group_name_H-M   'P 1'
#
loop_
_entity.id
_entity.type
_entity.pdbx_description
1 polymer ?
#
loop_
_entity_poly.entity_id
_entity_poly.type
_entity_poly.pdbx_seq_one_letter_code
_entity_poly.pdbx_strand_id
1 'polypeptide(L)'
;MKPERLEWEPNSQDADKKFGHWLKTLNNFIATLDNNIDKLSVLTNFVGHHAYILIEEEDNYDGAVGLLKSQYQKPVNEIYARHVLATRKQSGEESLDEFLQNLRTLARNCNFAAVTAAVHQEEAIRDSFISGLRSNYIRQRLLENDKLDLKTAFSNARALDIAQRNSETYTSNPSCSAVRSESREYTTQPPVDTPDKYVAFARPSRPPNRPVDPNRYLS
;
A
#
# COMPACT_ATOMS: atom_id res chain seq x y z
N MET A 1 18.40 24.32 -30.57
CA MET A 1 19.54 23.78 -29.78
C MET A 1 19.52 22.26 -29.91
N LYS A 2 20.66 21.61 -30.13
CA LYS A 2 20.78 20.15 -30.23
C LYS A 2 20.71 19.53 -28.82
N PRO A 3 19.96 18.44 -28.59
CA PRO A 3 19.90 17.79 -27.30
C PRO A 3 21.23 17.08 -26.97
N GLU A 4 21.55 17.00 -25.68
CA GLU A 4 22.63 16.16 -25.18
C GLU A 4 22.24 14.68 -25.25
N ARG A 5 23.24 13.78 -25.15
CA ARG A 5 22.98 12.35 -25.11
C ARG A 5 22.41 11.93 -23.76
N LEU A 6 21.40 11.08 -23.74
CA LEU A 6 20.83 10.54 -22.50
C LEU A 6 21.77 9.48 -21.91
N GLU A 7 22.66 9.88 -21.02
CA GLU A 7 23.67 8.99 -20.40
C GLU A 7 23.35 8.57 -18.96
N TRP A 8 22.34 9.18 -18.33
CA TRP A 8 22.04 8.93 -16.93
C TRP A 8 21.19 7.69 -16.74
N GLU A 9 21.32 7.03 -15.60
CA GLU A 9 20.51 5.87 -15.26
C GLU A 9 19.13 6.26 -14.70
N PRO A 10 18.10 5.40 -14.88
CA PRO A 10 16.76 5.62 -14.32
C PRO A 10 16.72 5.78 -12.79
N ASN A 11 17.73 5.26 -12.07
CA ASN A 11 17.82 5.33 -10.62
C ASN A 11 18.60 6.55 -10.10
N SER A 12 19.07 7.42 -10.98
CA SER A 12 19.83 8.61 -10.59
C SER A 12 18.96 9.69 -9.90
N GLN A 13 19.59 10.56 -9.10
CA GLN A 13 18.88 11.67 -8.46
C GLN A 13 18.29 12.62 -9.51
N ASP A 14 17.01 12.95 -9.33
CA ASP A 14 16.20 13.76 -10.24
C ASP A 14 16.08 13.17 -11.67
N ALA A 15 16.24 11.85 -11.83
CA ALA A 15 16.12 11.17 -13.14
C ALA A 15 14.84 11.56 -13.88
N ASP A 16 13.68 11.59 -13.20
CA ASP A 16 12.40 11.99 -13.78
C ASP A 16 12.44 13.42 -14.37
N LYS A 17 12.92 14.41 -13.60
CA LYS A 17 12.99 15.80 -14.06
C LYS A 17 14.00 15.98 -15.19
N LYS A 18 15.17 15.35 -15.08
CA LYS A 18 16.24 15.39 -16.08
C LYS A 18 15.78 14.75 -17.39
N PHE A 19 15.14 13.58 -17.31
CA PHE A 19 14.57 12.90 -18.46
C PHE A 19 13.44 13.72 -19.10
N GLY A 20 12.52 14.27 -18.30
CA GLY A 20 11.43 15.12 -18.80
C GLY A 20 11.95 16.36 -19.55
N HIS A 21 12.99 17.01 -19.02
CA HIS A 21 13.66 18.12 -19.69
C HIS A 21 14.37 17.69 -20.99
N TRP A 22 15.11 16.59 -20.95
CA TRP A 22 15.79 16.03 -22.12
C TRP A 22 14.80 15.69 -23.24
N LEU A 23 13.73 14.97 -22.91
CA LEU A 23 12.69 14.57 -23.87
C LEU A 23 12.01 15.80 -24.48
N LYS A 24 11.77 16.85 -23.70
CA LYS A 24 11.24 18.12 -24.23
C LYS A 24 12.22 18.77 -25.21
N THR A 25 13.51 18.76 -24.89
CA THR A 25 14.56 19.32 -25.76
C THR A 25 14.69 18.51 -27.05
N LEU A 26 14.63 17.18 -26.98
CA LEU A 26 14.61 16.28 -28.13
C LEU A 26 13.40 16.54 -29.03
N ASN A 27 12.19 16.62 -28.45
CA ASN A 27 10.98 16.90 -29.22
C ASN A 27 11.03 18.28 -29.89
N ASN A 28 11.54 19.30 -29.19
CA ASN A 28 11.74 20.63 -29.78
C ASN A 28 12.74 20.58 -30.93
N PHE A 29 13.81 19.78 -30.81
CA PHE A 29 14.78 19.59 -31.88
C PHE A 29 14.15 18.87 -33.08
N ILE A 30 13.45 17.75 -32.87
CA ILE A 30 12.72 17.03 -33.92
C ILE A 30 11.74 17.95 -34.64
N ALA A 31 11.04 18.84 -33.92
CA ALA A 31 10.12 19.80 -34.50
C ALA A 31 10.79 20.86 -35.39
N THR A 32 12.10 21.08 -35.25
CA THR A 32 12.87 21.95 -36.16
C THR A 32 13.38 21.24 -37.41
N LEU A 33 13.21 19.92 -37.49
CA LEU A 33 13.63 19.12 -38.63
C LEU A 33 12.48 18.89 -39.62
N ASP A 34 12.79 18.40 -40.81
CA ASP A 34 11.80 18.06 -41.83
C ASP A 34 10.84 16.96 -41.36
N ASN A 35 9.57 17.05 -41.80
CA ASN A 35 8.50 16.13 -41.40
C ASN A 35 8.70 14.67 -41.88
N ASN A 36 9.64 14.43 -42.79
CA ASN A 36 9.94 13.10 -43.34
C ASN A 36 11.11 12.40 -42.64
N ILE A 37 11.56 12.92 -41.49
CA ILE A 37 12.64 12.30 -40.72
C ILE A 37 12.10 11.16 -39.87
N ASP A 38 12.83 10.05 -39.89
CA ASP A 38 12.59 8.95 -38.97
C ASP A 38 12.95 9.37 -37.53
N LYS A 39 11.92 9.67 -36.75
CA LYS A 39 12.04 10.07 -35.34
C LYS A 39 12.70 9.00 -34.47
N LEU A 40 12.53 7.72 -34.82
CA LEU A 40 13.14 6.62 -34.08
C LEU A 40 14.66 6.63 -34.25
N SER A 41 15.16 6.79 -35.49
CA SER A 41 16.61 6.97 -35.71
C SER A 41 17.18 8.17 -34.95
N VAL A 42 16.46 9.30 -34.90
CA VAL A 42 16.88 10.47 -34.13
C VAL A 42 16.96 10.13 -32.64
N LEU A 43 15.93 9.49 -32.08
CA LEU A 43 15.92 9.02 -30.70
C LEU A 43 17.14 8.13 -30.41
N THR A 44 17.38 7.10 -31.24
CA THR A 44 18.49 6.14 -31.12
C THR A 44 19.85 6.84 -31.10
N ASN A 45 20.03 7.90 -31.89
CA ASN A 45 21.27 8.67 -31.92
C ASN A 45 21.53 9.47 -30.64
N PHE A 46 20.47 9.91 -29.95
CA PHE A 46 20.55 10.75 -28.76
C PHE A 46 20.37 9.99 -27.45
N VAL A 47 20.12 8.68 -27.49
CA VAL A 47 20.18 7.83 -26.29
C VAL A 47 21.58 7.25 -26.09
N GLY A 48 21.98 7.08 -24.82
CA GLY A 48 23.16 6.33 -24.43
C GLY A 48 22.90 4.83 -24.45
N HIS A 49 23.96 4.03 -24.25
CA HIS A 49 23.90 2.57 -24.36
C HIS A 49 22.83 1.93 -23.45
N HIS A 50 22.76 2.34 -22.19
CA HIS A 50 21.76 1.81 -21.24
C HIS A 50 20.32 2.08 -21.71
N ALA A 51 20.03 3.30 -22.18
CA ALA A 51 18.71 3.66 -22.69
C ALA A 51 18.38 2.95 -24.02
N TYR A 52 19.39 2.70 -24.86
CA TYR A 52 19.22 1.94 -26.10
C TYR A 52 18.80 0.50 -25.83
N ILE A 53 19.44 -0.19 -24.87
CA ILE A 53 19.08 -1.58 -24.50
C ILE A 53 17.60 -1.68 -24.14
N LEU A 54 17.03 -0.65 -23.52
CA LEU A 54 15.61 -0.65 -23.18
C LEU A 54 14.73 -0.63 -24.43
N ILE A 55 15.06 0.18 -25.43
CA ILE A 55 14.19 0.45 -26.59
C ILE A 55 14.57 -0.35 -27.85
N GLU A 56 15.53 -1.26 -27.78
CA GLU A 56 16.06 -1.99 -28.93
C GLU A 56 14.98 -2.80 -29.67
N GLU A 57 13.98 -3.30 -28.95
CA GLU A 57 12.87 -4.09 -29.51
C GLU A 57 11.70 -3.22 -30.00
N GLU A 58 11.77 -1.89 -29.86
CA GLU A 58 10.68 -0.99 -30.24
C GLU A 58 10.79 -0.51 -31.68
N ASP A 59 9.78 -0.82 -32.49
CA ASP A 59 9.75 -0.49 -33.92
C ASP A 59 9.29 0.94 -34.23
N ASN A 60 8.84 1.70 -33.22
CA ASN A 60 8.32 3.04 -33.41
C ASN A 60 8.69 3.99 -32.27
N TYR A 61 8.74 5.28 -32.61
CA TYR A 61 9.13 6.34 -31.68
C TYR A 61 8.25 6.42 -30.43
N ASP A 62 6.93 6.26 -30.59
CA ASP A 62 6.00 6.44 -29.47
C ASP A 62 6.11 5.29 -28.45
N GLY A 63 6.32 4.06 -28.92
CA GLY A 63 6.61 2.88 -28.10
C GLY A 63 7.93 3.02 -27.35
N ALA A 64 9.01 3.36 -28.06
CA ALA A 64 10.32 3.61 -27.47
C ALA A 64 10.28 4.71 -26.39
N VAL A 65 9.62 5.84 -26.67
CA VAL A 65 9.44 6.92 -25.69
C VAL A 65 8.57 6.47 -24.52
N GLY A 66 7.52 5.68 -24.76
CA GLY A 66 6.66 5.12 -23.71
C GLY A 66 7.45 4.24 -22.74
N LEU A 67 8.33 3.39 -23.26
CA LEU A 67 9.16 2.52 -22.46
C LEU A 67 10.20 3.30 -21.65
N LEU A 68 10.89 4.27 -22.27
CA LEU A 68 11.79 5.17 -21.55
C LEU A 68 11.04 5.94 -20.45
N LYS A 69 9.85 6.47 -20.72
CA LYS A 69 9.03 7.12 -19.68
C LYS A 69 8.74 6.18 -18.53
N SER A 70 8.38 4.92 -18.79
CA SER A 70 8.08 3.95 -17.73
C SER A 70 9.28 3.70 -16.79
N GLN A 71 10.51 3.75 -17.34
CA GLN A 71 11.73 3.49 -16.58
C GLN A 71 12.22 4.75 -15.84
N TYR A 72 12.25 5.88 -16.52
CA TYR A 72 12.82 7.13 -16.00
C TYR A 72 11.82 7.96 -15.18
N GLN A 73 10.53 7.83 -15.46
CA GLN A 73 9.45 8.54 -14.78
C GLN A 73 8.64 7.55 -13.94
N LYS A 74 9.15 7.23 -12.75
CA LYS A 74 8.46 6.33 -11.83
C LYS A 74 7.08 6.91 -11.48
N PRO A 75 6.01 6.10 -11.48
CA PRO A 75 4.69 6.55 -11.07
C PRO A 75 4.76 7.21 -9.69
N VAL A 76 4.23 8.42 -9.58
CA VAL A 76 4.16 9.08 -8.28
C VAL A 76 3.04 8.42 -7.50
N ASN A 77 3.38 7.85 -6.35
CA ASN A 77 2.40 7.38 -5.40
C ASN A 77 1.64 8.58 -4.83
N GLU A 78 0.39 8.74 -5.28
CA GLU A 78 -0.44 9.91 -4.95
C GLU A 78 -0.72 9.99 -3.44
N ILE A 79 -0.98 8.84 -2.81
CA ILE A 79 -1.28 8.74 -1.38
C ILE A 79 -0.08 9.20 -0.54
N TYR A 80 1.11 8.76 -0.93
CA TYR A 80 2.36 9.19 -0.31
C TYR A 80 2.60 10.69 -0.53
N ALA A 81 2.46 11.20 -1.75
CA ALA A 81 2.65 12.62 -2.04
C ALA A 81 1.72 13.51 -1.21
N ARG A 82 0.43 13.16 -1.13
CA ARG A 82 -0.56 13.86 -0.29
C ARG A 82 -0.22 13.78 1.19
N HIS A 83 0.25 12.63 1.66
CA HIS A 83 0.70 12.48 3.05
C HIS A 83 1.89 13.38 3.37
N VAL A 84 2.90 13.45 2.48
CA VAL A 84 4.06 14.34 2.65
C VAL A 84 3.61 15.80 2.69
N LEU A 85 2.72 16.22 1.79
CA LEU A 85 2.16 17.58 1.82
C LEU A 85 1.42 17.87 3.14
N ALA A 86 0.53 16.97 3.57
CA ALA A 86 -0.31 17.15 4.75
C ALA A 86 0.50 17.17 6.07
N THR A 87 1.65 16.50 6.10
CA THR A 87 2.50 16.40 7.30
C THR A 87 3.69 17.36 7.29
N ARG A 88 3.92 18.09 6.20
CA ARG A 88 5.01 19.05 6.09
C ARG A 88 4.81 20.22 7.07
N LYS A 89 5.79 20.41 7.94
CA LYS A 89 5.85 21.51 8.93
C LYS A 89 7.05 22.38 8.66
N GLN A 90 6.91 23.70 8.79
CA GLN A 90 7.99 24.67 8.60
C GLN A 90 9.19 24.33 9.50
N SER A 91 10.40 24.35 8.94
CA SER A 91 11.64 24.21 9.72
C SER A 91 11.95 25.49 10.48
N GLY A 92 12.68 25.40 11.59
CA GLY A 92 13.07 26.59 12.38
C GLY A 92 13.97 27.57 11.61
N GLU A 93 14.69 27.10 10.60
CA GLU A 93 15.61 27.90 9.77
C GLU A 93 14.97 28.35 8.44
N GLU A 94 13.76 27.87 8.13
CA GLU A 94 13.09 28.09 6.84
C GLU A 94 12.25 29.37 6.89
N SER A 95 12.42 30.25 5.91
CA SER A 95 11.58 31.45 5.78
C SER A 95 10.15 31.10 5.35
N LEU A 96 9.21 32.03 5.54
CA LEU A 96 7.81 31.83 5.14
C LEU A 96 7.67 31.59 3.63
N ASP A 97 8.42 32.35 2.83
CA ASP A 97 8.37 32.26 1.37
C ASP A 97 8.92 30.92 0.86
N GLU A 98 10.03 30.45 1.45
CA GLU A 98 10.59 29.13 1.16
C GLU A 98 9.62 28.02 1.53
N PHE A 99 8.98 28.11 2.70
CA PHE A 99 8.01 27.14 3.15
C PHE A 99 6.82 27.04 2.18
N LEU A 100 6.23 28.17 1.79
CA LEU A 100 5.13 28.19 0.83
C LEU A 100 5.55 27.65 -0.54
N GLN A 101 6.76 27.98 -1.00
CA GLN A 101 7.29 27.49 -2.26
C GLN A 101 7.51 25.97 -2.24
N ASN A 102 7.98 25.43 -1.12
CA ASN A 102 8.13 24.00 -0.92
C ASN A 102 6.77 23.28 -0.90
N LEU A 103 5.77 23.82 -0.21
CA LEU A 103 4.39 23.29 -0.24
C LEU A 103 3.80 23.27 -1.66
N ARG A 104 3.97 24.36 -2.42
CA ARG A 104 3.55 24.42 -3.84
C ARG A 104 4.24 23.37 -4.70
N THR A 105 5.50 23.07 -4.42
CA THR A 105 6.25 22.05 -5.13
C THR A 105 5.73 20.65 -4.81
N LEU A 106 5.46 20.35 -3.54
CA LEU A 106 4.87 19.08 -3.10
C LEU A 106 3.47 18.86 -3.68
N ALA A 107 2.66 19.92 -3.75
CA ALA A 107 1.29 19.86 -4.28
C ALA A 107 1.22 19.39 -5.75
N ARG A 108 2.25 19.63 -6.56
CA ARG A 108 2.29 19.18 -7.97
C ARG A 108 2.27 17.65 -8.11
N ASN A 109 2.81 16.95 -7.11
CA ASN A 109 2.88 15.49 -7.08
C ASN A 109 1.61 14.84 -6.50
N CYS A 110 0.68 15.63 -5.95
CA CYS A 110 -0.53 15.15 -5.29
C CYS A 110 -1.68 14.82 -6.26
N ASN A 111 -1.48 15.08 -7.56
CA ASN A 111 -2.46 14.80 -8.63
C ASN A 111 -3.87 15.35 -8.34
N PHE A 112 -3.96 16.59 -7.83
CA PHE A 112 -5.25 17.23 -7.59
C PHE A 112 -6.02 17.41 -8.90
N ALA A 113 -7.22 16.85 -8.96
CA ALA A 113 -8.10 16.90 -10.11
C ALA A 113 -9.45 17.53 -9.76
N ALA A 114 -10.17 18.01 -10.77
CA ALA A 114 -11.54 18.45 -10.59
C ALA A 114 -12.44 17.23 -10.32
N VAL A 115 -13.01 17.17 -9.13
CA VAL A 115 -13.88 16.07 -8.68
C VAL A 115 -15.16 16.63 -8.06
N THR A 116 -16.15 15.76 -7.84
CA THR A 116 -17.36 16.16 -7.12
C THR A 116 -17.06 16.42 -5.63
N ALA A 117 -17.90 17.21 -4.97
CA ALA A 117 -17.74 17.49 -3.54
C ALA A 117 -17.73 16.21 -2.68
N ALA A 118 -18.52 15.20 -3.06
CA ALA A 118 -18.55 13.91 -2.36
C ALA A 118 -17.22 13.16 -2.46
N VAL A 119 -16.62 13.11 -3.65
CA VAL A 119 -15.30 12.47 -3.84
C VAL A 119 -14.22 13.23 -3.07
N HIS A 120 -14.23 14.57 -3.15
CA HIS A 120 -13.29 15.39 -2.40
C HIS A 120 -13.40 15.18 -0.88
N GLN A 121 -14.63 15.02 -0.36
CA GLN A 121 -14.87 14.74 1.05
C GLN A 121 -14.25 13.39 1.46
N GLU A 122 -14.43 12.33 0.68
CA GLU A 122 -13.82 11.02 0.98
C GLU A 122 -12.30 11.07 0.95
N GLU A 123 -11.72 11.76 -0.05
CA GLU A 123 -10.28 11.97 -0.14
C GLU A 123 -9.74 12.75 1.06
N ALA A 124 -10.40 13.84 1.46
CA ALA A 124 -9.99 14.65 2.60
C ALA A 124 -10.05 13.85 3.92
N ILE A 125 -11.07 13.01 4.10
CA ILE A 125 -11.18 12.11 5.26
C ILE A 125 -10.06 11.06 5.23
N ARG A 126 -9.78 10.45 4.08
CA ARG A 126 -8.71 9.47 3.91
C ARG A 126 -7.35 10.06 4.26
N ASP A 127 -7.03 11.22 3.71
CA ASP A 127 -5.73 11.86 3.90
C ASP A 127 -5.53 12.28 5.37
N SER A 128 -6.60 12.77 6.02
CA SER A 128 -6.62 13.07 7.45
C SER A 128 -6.50 11.81 8.32
N PHE A 129 -7.18 10.72 7.94
CA PHE A 129 -7.11 9.44 8.63
C PHE A 129 -5.67 8.90 8.62
N ILE A 130 -5.04 8.82 7.44
CA ILE A 130 -3.68 8.28 7.28
C ILE A 130 -2.65 9.14 8.03
N SER A 131 -2.70 10.47 7.88
CA SER A 131 -1.78 11.38 8.55
C SER A 131 -1.93 11.36 10.09
N GLY A 132 -3.15 11.15 10.59
CA GLY A 132 -3.46 11.07 12.01
C GLY A 132 -3.19 9.72 12.70
N LEU A 133 -2.88 8.66 11.95
CA LEU A 133 -2.62 7.33 12.54
C LEU A 133 -1.45 7.36 13.52
N ARG A 134 -1.59 6.78 14.72
CA ARG A 134 -0.49 6.63 15.67
C ARG A 134 0.50 5.51 15.28
N SER A 135 -0.01 4.42 14.71
CA SER A 135 0.82 3.27 14.30
C SER A 135 1.56 3.60 13.01
N ASN A 136 2.88 3.80 13.11
CA ASN A 136 3.75 4.03 11.95
C ASN A 136 3.74 2.83 10.99
N TYR A 137 3.63 1.61 11.52
CA TYR A 137 3.54 0.39 10.71
C TYR A 137 2.29 0.41 9.82
N ILE A 138 1.11 0.64 10.41
CA ILE A 138 -0.14 0.70 9.64
C ILE A 138 -0.05 1.83 8.61
N ARG A 139 0.43 3.01 9.02
CA ARG A 139 0.60 4.14 8.11
C ARG A 139 1.49 3.75 6.92
N GLN A 140 2.66 3.16 7.17
CA GLN A 140 3.57 2.70 6.12
C GLN A 140 2.86 1.74 5.15
N ARG A 141 2.15 0.73 5.66
CA ARG A 141 1.41 -0.24 4.82
C ARG A 141 0.34 0.43 3.94
N LEU A 142 -0.32 1.49 4.42
CA LEU A 142 -1.29 2.24 3.61
C LEU A 142 -0.60 3.08 2.53
N LEU A 143 0.55 3.71 2.85
CA LEU A 143 1.32 4.55 1.93
C LEU A 143 2.01 3.76 0.82
N GLU A 144 2.14 2.43 0.92
CA GLU A 144 2.65 1.58 -0.15
C GLU A 144 1.72 1.51 -1.37
N ASN A 145 0.45 1.89 -1.24
CA ASN A 145 -0.53 1.79 -2.32
C ASN A 145 -0.48 3.05 -3.22
N ASP A 146 -0.30 2.86 -4.52
CA ASP A 146 -0.28 3.99 -5.48
C ASP A 146 -1.63 4.73 -5.55
N LYS A 147 -2.72 3.97 -5.42
CA LYS A 147 -4.11 4.47 -5.33
C LYS A 147 -4.84 3.75 -4.22
N LEU A 148 -5.61 4.49 -3.43
CA LEU A 148 -6.32 3.94 -2.28
C LEU A 148 -7.58 4.75 -1.99
N ASP A 149 -8.75 4.15 -2.01
CA ASP A 149 -9.99 4.78 -1.55
C ASP A 149 -10.15 4.69 -0.02
N LEU A 150 -11.03 5.53 0.54
CA LEU A 150 -11.25 5.59 1.99
C LEU A 150 -11.70 4.25 2.59
N LYS A 151 -12.59 3.53 1.91
CA LYS A 151 -13.16 2.26 2.40
C LYS A 151 -12.07 1.19 2.47
N THR A 152 -11.26 1.07 1.42
CA THR A 152 -10.13 0.14 1.35
C THR A 152 -9.05 0.52 2.38
N ALA A 153 -8.75 1.81 2.54
CA ALA A 153 -7.81 2.30 3.55
C ALA A 153 -8.21 1.86 4.97
N PHE A 154 -9.48 2.08 5.32
CA PHE A 154 -10.00 1.71 6.64
C PHE A 154 -10.01 0.19 6.85
N SER A 155 -10.44 -0.58 5.85
CA SER A 155 -10.45 -2.05 5.91
C SER A 155 -9.05 -2.61 6.16
N ASN A 156 -8.05 -2.13 5.40
CA ASN A 156 -6.66 -2.53 5.55
C ASN A 156 -6.09 -2.15 6.92
N ALA A 157 -6.34 -0.90 7.36
CA ALA A 157 -5.90 -0.43 8.65
C ALA A 157 -6.45 -1.27 9.79
N ARG A 158 -7.75 -1.58 9.75
CA ARG A 158 -8.43 -2.40 10.76
C ARG A 158 -7.88 -3.83 10.80
N ALA A 159 -7.64 -4.44 9.65
CA ALA A 159 -7.07 -5.79 9.57
C ALA A 159 -5.66 -5.84 10.20
N LEU A 160 -4.81 -4.85 9.89
CA LEU A 160 -3.47 -4.74 10.45
C LEU A 160 -3.49 -4.46 11.96
N ASP A 161 -4.37 -3.57 12.41
CA ASP A 161 -4.57 -3.24 13.83
C ASP A 161 -5.01 -4.46 14.66
N ILE A 162 -5.95 -5.26 14.14
CA ILE A 162 -6.34 -6.53 14.78
C ILE A 162 -5.16 -7.51 14.81
N ALA A 163 -4.42 -7.65 13.71
CA ALA A 163 -3.25 -8.53 13.66
C ALA A 163 -2.18 -8.13 14.68
N GLN A 164 -1.92 -6.83 14.84
CA GLN A 164 -0.98 -6.31 15.85
C GLN A 164 -1.42 -6.66 17.27
N ARG A 165 -2.68 -6.39 17.65
CA ARG A 165 -3.20 -6.74 18.98
C ARG A 165 -3.14 -8.25 19.27
N ASN A 166 -3.47 -9.07 18.27
CA ASN A 166 -3.41 -10.52 18.40
C ASN A 166 -1.97 -11.00 18.58
N SER A 167 -1.02 -10.42 17.83
CA SER A 167 0.41 -10.72 17.97
C SER A 167 0.94 -10.40 19.38
N GLU A 168 0.54 -9.26 19.95
CA GLU A 168 0.93 -8.86 21.30
C GLU A 168 0.46 -9.89 22.35
N THR A 169 -0.73 -10.46 22.17
CA THR A 169 -1.31 -11.48 23.06
C THR A 169 -0.45 -12.76 23.11
N TYR A 170 0.15 -13.17 21.99
CA TYR A 170 1.05 -14.33 21.95
C TYR A 170 2.37 -14.06 22.70
N THR A 171 2.89 -12.84 22.59
CA THR A 171 4.17 -12.48 23.23
C THR A 171 4.05 -12.23 24.74
N SER A 172 2.86 -11.84 25.22
CA SER A 172 2.62 -11.56 26.64
C SER A 172 2.36 -12.82 27.50
N ASN A 173 2.32 -14.02 26.90
CA ASN A 173 2.08 -15.28 27.62
C ASN A 173 3.27 -16.26 27.46
N PRO A 174 4.29 -16.24 28.34
CA PRO A 174 5.36 -17.24 28.33
C PRO A 174 4.95 -18.63 28.85
N SER A 175 3.68 -18.85 29.19
CA SER A 175 3.20 -20.08 29.83
C SER A 175 2.65 -21.10 28.81
N CYS A 176 3.49 -21.54 27.87
CA CYS A 176 3.34 -22.90 27.33
C CYS A 176 4.12 -23.84 28.25
N SER A 177 3.51 -24.20 29.39
CA SER A 177 4.04 -25.27 30.23
C SER A 177 4.07 -26.56 29.40
N ALA A 178 5.27 -27.06 29.13
CA ALA A 178 5.47 -28.34 28.48
C ALA A 178 4.65 -29.41 29.22
N VAL A 179 3.71 -30.04 28.51
CA VAL A 179 2.98 -31.20 29.03
C VAL A 179 4.00 -32.32 29.20
N ARG A 180 4.42 -32.54 30.46
CA ARG A 180 5.29 -33.66 30.82
C ARG A 180 4.45 -34.93 30.67
N SER A 181 4.71 -35.69 29.61
CA SER A 181 4.11 -37.00 29.40
C SER A 181 4.62 -37.97 30.47
N GLU A 182 3.86 -38.20 31.53
CA GLU A 182 4.07 -39.37 32.39
C GLU A 182 3.62 -40.62 31.63
N SER A 183 4.60 -41.39 31.16
CA SER A 183 4.40 -42.75 30.68
C SER A 183 3.94 -43.63 31.85
N ARG A 184 2.64 -43.93 31.92
CA ARG A 184 2.14 -45.02 32.76
C ARG A 184 2.40 -46.35 32.06
N GLU A 185 3.34 -47.11 32.62
CA GLU A 185 3.56 -48.52 32.29
C GLU A 185 2.29 -49.32 32.59
N TYR A 186 1.76 -50.00 31.58
CA TYR A 186 0.71 -51.01 31.75
C TYR A 186 1.38 -52.37 31.96
N THR A 187 1.30 -52.90 33.19
CA THR A 187 1.57 -54.32 33.47
C THR A 187 0.32 -55.13 33.17
N THR A 188 0.45 -56.02 32.18
CA THR A 188 -0.51 -57.04 31.77
C THR A 188 -0.59 -58.18 32.78
N GLN A 189 -1.78 -58.62 33.20
CA GLN A 189 -2.16 -60.05 33.38
C GLN A 189 -3.71 -60.23 33.38
N PRO A 190 -4.24 -61.43 33.00
CA PRO A 190 -5.59 -61.59 32.41
C PRO A 190 -6.55 -62.46 33.29
N PRO A 191 -7.63 -63.06 32.74
CA PRO A 191 -9.05 -62.77 33.00
C PRO A 191 -9.75 -63.80 33.92
N VAL A 192 -11.05 -63.62 34.27
CA VAL A 192 -12.08 -64.71 34.39
C VAL A 192 -13.46 -64.17 34.84
N ASP A 193 -14.47 -64.63 34.11
CA ASP A 193 -15.92 -64.84 34.33
C ASP A 193 -16.91 -63.87 35.03
N THR A 194 -18.02 -63.69 34.31
CA THR A 194 -19.34 -63.12 34.60
C THR A 194 -20.16 -63.87 35.67
N PRO A 195 -21.43 -63.52 36.01
CA PRO A 195 -22.23 -62.30 35.75
C PRO A 195 -22.93 -61.72 37.02
N ASP A 196 -23.64 -60.60 36.83
CA ASP A 196 -25.09 -60.48 37.10
C ASP A 196 -25.55 -59.30 38.00
N LYS A 197 -26.67 -58.72 37.54
CA LYS A 197 -27.70 -57.92 38.27
C LYS A 197 -27.55 -56.40 38.40
N TYR A 198 -28.24 -55.74 37.47
CA TYR A 198 -29.04 -54.53 37.63
C TYR A 198 -29.65 -54.35 39.03
N VAL A 199 -29.45 -53.18 39.66
CA VAL A 199 -30.54 -52.41 40.30
C VAL A 199 -30.27 -50.91 40.13
N ALA A 200 -31.35 -50.23 39.73
CA ALA A 200 -31.51 -48.82 39.40
C ALA A 200 -31.10 -47.83 40.51
N PHE A 201 -30.75 -46.59 40.11
CA PHE A 201 -31.37 -45.37 40.65
C PHE A 201 -31.29 -44.23 39.62
N ALA A 202 -32.48 -43.80 39.16
CA ALA A 202 -32.67 -42.64 38.30
C ALA A 202 -32.37 -41.32 39.05
N ARG A 203 -31.84 -40.32 38.34
CA ARG A 203 -31.87 -38.91 38.77
C ARG A 203 -32.59 -38.05 37.72
N PRO A 204 -33.31 -36.99 38.13
CA PRO A 204 -34.37 -36.40 37.32
C PRO A 204 -33.87 -35.33 36.34
N SER A 205 -34.50 -35.30 35.17
CA SER A 205 -34.33 -34.31 34.11
C SER A 205 -34.80 -32.91 34.52
N ARG A 206 -34.04 -31.90 34.11
CA ARG A 206 -34.30 -30.46 34.29
C ARG A 206 -35.48 -29.99 33.40
N PRO A 207 -36.39 -29.12 33.89
CA PRO A 207 -37.50 -28.62 33.06
C PRO A 207 -37.06 -27.52 32.07
N PRO A 208 -37.80 -27.32 30.96
CA PRO A 208 -37.43 -26.39 29.89
C PRO A 208 -37.83 -24.93 30.19
N ASN A 209 -37.07 -24.00 29.60
CA ASN A 209 -37.27 -22.55 29.66
C ASN A 209 -38.62 -22.13 29.03
N ARG A 210 -39.31 -21.19 29.68
CA ARG A 210 -40.56 -20.58 29.21
C ARG A 210 -40.26 -19.41 28.24
N PRO A 211 -41.01 -19.22 27.13
CA PRO A 211 -40.80 -18.10 26.20
C PRO A 211 -41.33 -16.77 26.76
N VAL A 212 -40.71 -15.67 26.34
CA VAL A 212 -41.07 -14.28 26.67
C VAL A 212 -42.14 -13.78 25.70
N ASP A 213 -43.21 -13.17 26.21
CA ASP A 213 -44.35 -12.64 25.45
C ASP A 213 -44.04 -11.24 24.87
N PRO A 214 -44.24 -10.95 23.56
CA PRO A 214 -43.79 -9.70 22.94
C PRO A 214 -44.70 -8.48 23.08
N ASN A 215 -45.90 -8.56 23.68
CA ASN A 215 -46.85 -7.43 23.66
C ASN A 215 -47.00 -6.71 25.00
N ARG A 216 -45.99 -5.92 25.38
CA ARG A 216 -46.07 -5.08 26.58
C ARG A 216 -45.63 -3.63 26.40
N TYR A 217 -45.92 -2.97 25.27
CA TYR A 217 -45.93 -1.49 25.21
C TYR A 217 -46.85 -0.98 24.08
N LEU A 218 -48.14 -0.77 24.39
CA LEU A 218 -48.99 0.20 23.70
C LEU A 218 -49.95 0.81 24.74
N SER A 219 -49.54 1.96 25.29
CA SER A 219 -50.38 2.97 25.93
C SER A 219 -49.62 4.29 25.89
#